data_AF-A0A2G2VRW4-F1
#
_entry.id   AF-A0A2G2VRW4-F1
#
_cell.length_a   1.000
_cell.length_b   1.000
_cell.length_c   1.000
_cell.angle_alpha   90.00
_cell.angle_beta   90.00
_cell.angle_gamma   90.00
#
_symmetry.space_group_name_H-M   'P 1'
#
loop_
_entity.id
_entity.type
_entity.pdbx_description
1 polymer ?
#
loop_
_entity_poly.entity_id
_entity_poly.type
_entity_poly.pdbx_seq_one_letter_code
_entity_poly.pdbx_strand_id
1 'polypeptide(L)'
;MPDSESFYFPRELILEILLKLPPKSLLRFTLVSKSWHSLITSPSFISTHLTKTPQTNTLLVRHYNSTHNNEHYSLFHDAKNTPFCLNFTCELSFEFNCCQLGYYRIVGSCNGVLCLSDDLFGDLRNLVLWNPCINKFVMLPLPGIKVQEPHMFVIGFGINNNDDYKLVRVVYVKNEDGMCNLPPEVEVYSISTGVWRRVMRGVAVKHCMVEFMWSQVFFEGVVHWIAYDVIANGGRFRCLVMTFSVDNEVFGEIELPDELVGVIPMYLGVMVLEGSLAVVKYERGLNGSGSCEVWVMKSYGVVESWSRLYRINLVAGMEKVVGFRNNGEVLFSTKRNRLVSFDPNSGGTKDLGIRGSSRSFYVQNYVESLVLLRGNSVVMDDVSDGMENLWI
;
A
#
# COMPACT_ATOMS: atom_id res chain seq x y z
N MET A 1 19.73 59.78 1.48
CA MET A 1 19.59 58.30 1.46
C MET A 1 18.17 58.02 1.00
N PRO A 2 17.94 57.37 -0.14
CA PRO A 2 16.61 56.93 -0.50
C PRO A 2 16.29 55.66 0.27
N ASP A 3 15.14 55.65 0.93
CA ASP A 3 14.55 54.50 1.59
C ASP A 3 14.50 53.32 0.61
N SER A 4 15.12 52.20 0.99
CA SER A 4 14.96 50.94 0.25
C SER A 4 13.52 50.47 0.45
N GLU A 5 12.65 50.74 -0.51
CA GLU A 5 11.36 50.07 -0.61
C GLU A 5 11.62 48.56 -0.70
N SER A 6 11.42 47.89 0.43
CA SER A 6 11.47 46.44 0.48
C SER A 6 10.21 45.91 -0.19
N PHE A 7 10.34 45.45 -1.43
CA PHE A 7 9.29 44.73 -2.15
C PHE A 7 9.03 43.38 -1.46
N TYR A 8 8.28 43.39 -0.37
CA TYR A 8 7.78 42.17 0.26
C TYR A 8 6.54 41.71 -0.51
N PHE A 9 6.62 40.52 -1.11
CA PHE A 9 5.43 39.85 -1.60
C PHE A 9 4.47 39.57 -0.43
N PRO A 10 3.16 39.87 -0.57
CA PRO A 10 2.14 39.46 0.39
C PRO A 10 2.26 37.98 0.75
N ARG A 11 2.08 37.65 2.03
CA ARG A 11 2.22 36.28 2.56
C ARG A 11 1.29 35.30 1.84
N GLU A 12 0.11 35.78 1.47
CA GLU A 12 -0.93 35.04 0.77
C GLU A 12 -0.45 34.63 -0.63
N LEU A 13 0.19 35.55 -1.37
CA LEU A 13 0.76 35.26 -2.69
C LEU A 13 1.92 34.27 -2.60
N ILE A 14 2.79 34.40 -1.59
CA ILE A 14 3.86 33.42 -1.36
C ILE A 14 3.26 32.03 -1.11
N LEU A 15 2.23 31.94 -0.27
CA LEU A 15 1.55 30.69 0.04
C LEU A 15 0.92 30.06 -1.20
N GLU A 16 0.25 30.86 -2.05
CA GLU A 16 -0.32 30.38 -3.31
C GLU A 16 0.74 29.88 -4.30
N ILE A 17 1.88 30.57 -4.39
CA ILE A 17 3.00 30.16 -5.24
C ILE A 17 3.55 28.82 -4.74
N LEU A 18 3.85 28.72 -3.44
CA LEU A 18 4.40 27.51 -2.84
C LEU A 18 3.46 26.31 -3.00
N LEU A 19 2.15 26.50 -2.81
CA LEU A 19 1.18 25.41 -2.98
C LEU A 19 1.11 24.82 -4.40
N LYS A 20 1.65 25.52 -5.41
CA LYS A 20 1.71 25.03 -6.80
C LYS A 20 3.01 24.30 -7.13
N LEU A 21 3.99 24.31 -6.23
CA LEU A 21 5.30 23.71 -6.48
C LEU A 21 5.30 22.22 -6.16
N PRO A 22 6.11 21.41 -6.85
CA PRO A 22 6.26 20.00 -6.53
C PRO A 22 6.97 19.82 -5.18
N PRO A 23 6.70 18.72 -4.44
CA PRO A 23 7.29 18.45 -3.13
C PRO A 23 8.81 18.57 -3.08
N LYS A 24 9.53 18.06 -4.09
CA LYS A 24 11.00 18.16 -4.17
C LYS A 24 11.52 19.61 -4.22
N SER A 25 10.82 20.50 -4.92
CA SER A 25 11.17 21.93 -4.93
C SER A 25 10.88 22.56 -3.58
N LEU A 26 9.75 22.21 -2.97
CA LEU A 26 9.37 22.70 -1.64
C LEU A 26 10.38 22.28 -0.56
N LEU A 27 10.90 21.06 -0.62
CA LEU A 27 11.97 20.60 0.28
C LEU A 27 13.21 21.50 0.17
N ARG A 28 13.67 21.81 -1.04
CA ARG A 28 14.80 22.74 -1.24
C ARG A 28 14.47 24.14 -0.71
N PHE A 29 13.22 24.56 -0.86
CA PHE A 29 12.75 25.87 -0.42
C PHE A 29 12.62 26.00 1.09
N THR A 30 12.58 24.89 1.83
CA THR A 30 12.72 24.92 3.29
C THR A 30 14.08 25.47 3.75
N LEU A 31 15.10 25.47 2.88
CA LEU A 31 16.43 25.99 3.19
C LEU A 31 16.58 27.50 2.95
N VAL A 32 15.58 28.16 2.34
CA VAL A 32 15.66 29.57 1.97
C VAL A 32 15.55 30.48 3.19
N SER A 33 14.64 30.18 4.13
CA SER A 33 14.47 30.95 5.37
C SER A 33 13.71 30.16 6.44
N LYS A 34 13.87 30.54 7.71
CA LYS A 34 13.10 29.96 8.84
C LYS A 34 11.57 30.11 8.66
N SER A 35 11.13 31.22 8.06
CA SER A 35 9.72 31.47 7.77
C SER A 35 9.17 30.47 6.75
N TRP A 36 9.91 30.23 5.66
CA TRP A 36 9.54 29.27 4.62
C TRP A 36 9.59 27.84 5.14
N HIS A 37 10.63 27.50 5.91
CA HIS A 37 10.71 26.22 6.61
C HIS A 37 9.46 25.96 7.46
N SER A 38 9.12 26.90 8.35
CA SER A 38 7.96 26.77 9.24
C SER A 38 6.64 26.66 8.47
N LEU A 39 6.49 27.43 7.38
CA LEU A 39 5.29 27.38 6.54
C LEU A 39 5.14 26.03 5.83
N ILE A 40 6.18 25.60 5.12
CA ILE A 40 6.17 24.38 4.28
C ILE A 40 6.03 23.11 5.14
N THR A 41 6.61 23.10 6.34
CA THR A 41 6.56 21.96 7.28
C THR A 41 5.32 21.96 8.18
N SER A 42 4.44 22.95 8.05
CA SER A 42 3.21 23.02 8.84
C SER A 42 2.18 21.97 8.37
N PRO A 43 1.46 21.30 9.29
CA PRO A 43 0.43 20.33 8.92
C PRO A 43 -0.63 20.90 7.97
N SER A 44 -1.08 22.13 8.20
CA SER A 44 -2.06 22.81 7.34
C SER A 44 -1.56 23.01 5.91
N PHE A 45 -0.28 23.37 5.74
CA PHE A 45 0.29 23.54 4.41
C PHE A 45 0.39 22.19 3.71
N ILE A 46 0.88 21.14 4.39
CA ILE A 46 1.02 19.79 3.84
C ILE A 46 -0.34 19.23 3.40
N SER A 47 -1.37 19.34 4.26
CA SER A 47 -2.73 18.88 3.96
C SER A 47 -3.35 19.67 2.78
N THR A 48 -3.17 20.99 2.76
CA THR A 48 -3.62 21.83 1.63
C THR A 48 -2.88 21.51 0.33
N HIS A 49 -1.57 21.21 0.41
CA HIS A 49 -0.75 20.85 -0.74
C HIS A 49 -1.17 19.49 -1.29
N LEU A 50 -1.40 18.49 -0.43
CA LEU A 50 -1.89 17.17 -0.82
C LEU A 50 -3.24 17.23 -1.55
N THR A 51 -4.19 18.00 -1.02
CA THR A 51 -5.53 18.14 -1.63
C THR A 51 -5.50 18.88 -2.96
N LYS A 52 -4.56 19.82 -3.15
CA LYS A 52 -4.37 20.56 -4.40
C LYS A 52 -3.47 19.85 -5.40
N THR A 53 -2.67 18.89 -4.95
CA THR A 53 -1.79 18.11 -5.83
C THR A 53 -2.67 17.25 -6.73
N PRO A 54 -2.66 17.46 -8.05
CA PRO A 54 -3.42 16.63 -8.96
C PRO A 54 -3.00 15.17 -8.78
N GLN A 55 -3.92 14.23 -8.98
CA GLN A 55 -3.53 12.82 -9.10
C GLN A 55 -2.42 12.70 -10.14
N THR A 56 -1.23 12.35 -9.66
CA THR A 56 -0.06 12.24 -10.50
C THR A 56 -0.20 10.99 -11.35
N ASN A 57 0.17 11.10 -12.61
CA ASN A 57 0.37 9.96 -13.50
C ASN A 57 1.66 9.25 -13.11
N THR A 58 1.78 8.81 -11.86
CA THR A 58 3.00 8.23 -11.30
C THR A 58 2.68 6.90 -10.66
N LEU A 59 3.33 5.85 -11.14
CA LEU A 59 3.27 4.52 -10.58
C LEU A 59 4.52 4.28 -9.73
N LEU A 60 4.33 3.87 -8.48
CA LEU A 60 5.38 3.21 -7.72
C LEU A 60 5.41 1.75 -8.15
N VAL A 61 6.56 1.30 -8.62
CA VAL A 61 6.85 -0.11 -8.88
C VAL A 61 7.92 -0.57 -7.90
N ARG A 62 7.55 -1.53 -7.06
CA ARG A 62 8.48 -2.19 -6.16
C ARG A 62 8.67 -3.64 -6.57
N HIS A 63 9.91 -4.12 -6.50
CA HIS A 63 10.26 -5.50 -6.78
C HIS A 63 11.52 -5.91 -6.03
N TYR A 64 11.68 -7.21 -5.80
CA TYR A 64 12.86 -7.78 -5.15
C TYR A 64 13.60 -8.71 -6.11
N ASN A 65 14.88 -8.43 -6.30
CA ASN A 65 15.76 -9.25 -7.11
C ASN A 65 16.51 -10.25 -6.24
N SER A 66 16.07 -11.52 -6.28
CA SER A 66 16.67 -12.60 -5.50
C SER A 66 18.09 -12.96 -5.92
N THR A 67 18.53 -12.62 -7.14
CA THR A 67 19.91 -12.93 -7.58
C THR A 67 20.94 -12.01 -6.95
N HIS A 68 20.55 -10.77 -6.64
CA HIS A 68 21.42 -9.76 -6.05
C HIS A 68 21.04 -9.42 -4.61
N ASN A 69 20.00 -10.06 -4.06
CA ASN A 69 19.49 -9.80 -2.71
C ASN A 69 19.12 -8.32 -2.47
N ASN A 70 18.60 -7.66 -3.51
CA ASN A 70 18.34 -6.22 -3.50
C ASN A 70 16.86 -5.92 -3.74
N GLU A 71 16.39 -4.89 -3.04
CA GLU A 71 15.05 -4.34 -3.18
C GLU A 71 15.11 -3.05 -4.01
N HIS A 72 14.18 -2.91 -4.95
CA HIS A 72 14.11 -1.76 -5.84
C HIS A 72 12.74 -1.09 -5.71
N TYR A 73 12.79 0.23 -5.60
CA TYR A 73 11.62 1.11 -5.61
C TYR A 73 11.83 2.13 -6.71
N SER A 74 10.90 2.22 -7.65
CA SER A 74 11.03 3.13 -8.78
C SER A 74 9.71 3.81 -9.08
N LEU A 75 9.78 5.10 -9.37
CA LEU A 75 8.64 5.89 -9.84
C LEU A 75 8.65 5.93 -11.36
N PHE A 76 7.51 5.62 -11.96
CA PHE A 76 7.29 5.65 -13.40
C PHE A 76 6.25 6.70 -13.74
N HIS A 77 6.56 7.59 -14.68
CA HIS A 77 5.55 8.47 -15.25
C HIS A 77 4.67 7.69 -16.25
N ASP A 78 3.39 7.51 -15.91
CA ASP A 78 2.42 6.71 -16.64
C ASP A 78 1.26 7.56 -17.15
N ALA A 79 1.52 8.39 -18.16
CA ALA A 79 0.44 9.09 -18.85
C ALA A 79 -0.24 8.17 -19.89
N LYS A 80 -1.54 8.39 -20.13
CA LYS A 80 -2.40 7.53 -20.98
C LYS A 80 -1.81 7.20 -22.36
N ASN A 81 -1.07 8.13 -22.97
CA ASN A 81 -0.50 7.96 -24.31
C ASN A 81 1.02 7.81 -24.30
N THR A 82 1.63 7.52 -23.14
CA THR A 82 3.08 7.34 -23.04
C THR A 82 3.45 5.86 -23.00
N PRO A 83 4.43 5.41 -23.81
CA PRO A 83 4.94 4.06 -23.71
C PRO A 83 5.65 3.90 -22.36
N PHE A 84 5.45 2.74 -21.72
CA PHE A 84 6.26 2.39 -20.55
C PHE A 84 7.73 2.33 -20.95
N CYS A 85 8.57 3.17 -20.35
CA CYS A 85 9.97 3.31 -20.68
C CYS A 85 10.81 3.49 -19.41
N LEU A 86 11.84 2.65 -19.27
CA LEU A 86 12.78 2.69 -18.14
C LEU A 86 13.54 4.01 -18.05
N ASN A 87 13.67 4.78 -19.14
CA ASN A 87 14.36 6.07 -19.13
C ASN A 87 13.60 7.17 -18.37
N PHE A 88 12.31 6.97 -18.10
CA PHE A 88 11.49 7.90 -17.29
C PHE A 88 11.31 7.40 -15.86
N THR A 89 12.28 6.64 -15.36
CA THR A 89 12.29 6.15 -13.99
C THR A 89 13.05 7.08 -13.06
N CYS A 90 12.52 7.23 -11.85
CA CYS A 90 13.27 7.74 -10.72
C CYS A 90 13.42 6.60 -9.72
N GLU A 91 14.63 6.07 -9.55
CA GLU A 91 14.92 5.13 -8.47
C GLU A 91 14.89 5.88 -7.13
N LEU A 92 14.24 5.28 -6.15
CA LEU A 92 14.16 5.80 -4.79
C LEU A 92 15.23 5.10 -3.97
N SER A 93 16.10 5.86 -3.30
CA SER A 93 17.12 5.27 -2.45
C SER A 93 16.46 4.64 -1.22
N PHE A 94 16.73 3.35 -1.03
CA PHE A 94 16.27 2.58 0.12
C PHE A 94 17.49 2.25 0.98
N GLU A 95 17.82 3.15 1.89
CA GLU A 95 19.10 3.15 2.62
C GLU A 95 19.03 2.40 3.96
N PHE A 96 17.85 1.90 4.35
CA PHE A 96 17.64 1.19 5.62
C PHE A 96 17.23 -0.27 5.35
N ASN A 97 18.20 -1.13 5.05
CA ASN A 97 17.93 -2.56 4.91
C ASN A 97 17.96 -3.28 6.27
N CYS A 98 16.88 -3.13 7.04
CA CYS A 98 16.69 -3.90 8.29
C CYS A 98 15.97 -5.24 8.07
N CYS A 99 15.72 -5.66 6.82
CA CYS A 99 15.00 -6.90 6.56
C CYS A 99 15.92 -8.10 6.76
N GLN A 100 15.49 -9.05 7.58
CA GLN A 100 16.35 -10.18 7.97
C GLN A 100 16.28 -11.38 7.03
N LEU A 101 15.12 -11.61 6.39
CA LEU A 101 14.84 -12.87 5.66
C LEU A 101 14.37 -12.65 4.22
N GLY A 102 14.73 -11.52 3.62
CA GLY A 102 14.53 -11.28 2.19
C GLY A 102 14.13 -9.84 1.91
N TYR A 103 12.82 -9.57 1.96
CA TYR A 103 12.29 -8.30 1.47
C TYR A 103 11.06 -7.82 2.23
N TYR A 104 10.84 -6.51 2.26
CA TYR A 104 9.65 -5.93 2.87
C TYR A 104 8.40 -6.14 2.03
N ARG A 105 7.29 -6.51 2.67
CA ARG A 105 5.98 -6.36 2.05
C ARG A 105 5.54 -4.91 2.18
N ILE A 106 5.06 -4.31 1.09
CA ILE A 106 4.28 -3.07 1.16
C ILE A 106 2.87 -3.46 1.62
N VAL A 107 2.53 -3.09 2.85
CA VAL A 107 1.17 -3.23 3.38
C VAL A 107 0.25 -2.31 2.59
N GLY A 108 0.64 -1.06 2.38
CA GLY A 108 -0.09 -0.11 1.56
C GLY A 108 0.65 1.22 1.40
N SER A 109 0.08 2.11 0.58
CA SER A 109 0.55 3.48 0.34
C SER A 109 -0.60 4.45 0.58
N CYS A 110 -0.34 5.54 1.31
CA CYS A 110 -1.31 6.60 1.55
C CYS A 110 -0.61 7.96 1.66
N ASN A 111 -1.05 8.94 0.86
CA ASN A 111 -0.50 10.30 0.84
C ASN A 111 1.04 10.33 0.72
N GLY A 112 1.63 9.45 -0.10
CA GLY A 112 3.08 9.35 -0.30
C GLY A 112 3.85 8.61 0.79
N VAL A 113 3.17 8.15 1.85
CA VAL A 113 3.76 7.31 2.89
C VAL A 113 3.49 5.84 2.59
N LEU A 114 4.56 5.05 2.59
CA LEU A 114 4.53 3.60 2.47
C LEU A 114 4.58 2.96 3.85
N CYS A 115 3.75 1.94 4.07
CA CYS A 115 3.86 1.05 5.22
C CYS A 115 4.53 -0.26 4.78
N LEU A 116 5.68 -0.54 5.35
CA LEU A 116 6.51 -1.71 5.07
C LEU A 116 6.47 -2.66 6.26
N SER A 117 6.38 -3.95 5.98
CA SER A 117 6.34 -5.03 6.97
C SER A 117 7.38 -6.09 6.63
N ASP A 118 8.26 -6.40 7.57
CA ASP A 118 9.13 -7.59 7.52
C ASP A 118 8.37 -8.72 8.21
N ASP A 119 7.49 -9.36 7.45
CA ASP A 119 6.62 -10.44 7.93
C ASP A 119 6.73 -11.73 7.11
N LEU A 120 7.78 -11.85 6.28
CA LEU A 120 8.01 -13.07 5.51
C LEU A 120 8.05 -14.28 6.46
N PHE A 121 7.38 -15.35 6.02
CA PHE A 121 7.23 -16.61 6.76
C PHE A 121 6.32 -16.55 8.01
N GLY A 122 5.55 -15.48 8.19
CA GLY A 122 4.49 -15.44 9.20
C GLY A 122 4.89 -14.81 10.53
N ASP A 123 6.15 -14.38 10.69
CA ASP A 123 6.62 -13.67 11.89
C ASP A 123 6.83 -12.19 11.60
N LEU A 124 6.19 -11.31 12.37
CA LEU A 124 6.39 -9.87 12.26
C LEU A 124 7.67 -9.44 12.99
N ARG A 125 8.69 -9.03 12.23
CA ARG A 125 10.01 -8.62 12.76
C ARG A 125 10.21 -7.12 12.80
N ASN A 126 9.73 -6.41 11.78
CA ASN A 126 9.84 -4.96 11.67
C ASN A 126 8.61 -4.36 11.00
N LEU A 127 8.25 -3.16 11.43
CA LEU A 127 7.27 -2.30 10.79
C LEU A 127 7.89 -0.93 10.55
N VAL A 128 7.79 -0.43 9.32
CA VAL A 128 8.38 0.85 8.94
C VAL A 128 7.35 1.69 8.19
N LEU A 129 7.18 2.94 8.62
CA LEU A 129 6.57 3.96 7.77
C LEU A 129 7.67 4.71 7.07
N TRP A 130 7.56 4.86 5.75
CA TRP A 130 8.58 5.51 4.93
C TRP A 130 7.92 6.51 3.98
N ASN A 131 8.42 7.74 3.97
CA ASN A 131 8.14 8.71 2.92
C ASN A 131 9.39 8.83 2.03
N PRO A 132 9.40 8.17 0.85
CA PRO A 132 10.52 8.25 -0.09
C PRO A 132 10.81 9.66 -0.61
N CYS A 133 9.79 10.52 -0.72
CA CYS A 133 9.94 11.84 -1.33
C CYS A 133 10.86 12.75 -0.50
N ILE A 134 10.79 12.60 0.82
CA ILE A 134 11.59 13.39 1.78
C ILE A 134 12.74 12.58 2.39
N ASN A 135 12.95 11.33 1.93
CA ASN A 135 13.86 10.33 2.48
C ASN A 135 13.81 10.22 4.02
N LYS A 136 12.61 10.12 4.59
CA LYS A 136 12.43 9.91 6.03
C LYS A 136 11.60 8.68 6.31
N PHE A 137 12.01 7.93 7.34
CA PHE A 137 11.29 6.77 7.82
C PHE A 137 11.17 6.80 9.34
N VAL A 138 10.24 6.02 9.86
CA VAL A 138 10.06 5.74 11.29
C VAL A 138 9.85 4.24 11.45
N MET A 139 10.68 3.61 12.27
CA MET A 139 10.45 2.25 12.75
C MET A 139 9.38 2.29 13.84
N LEU A 140 8.36 1.47 13.68
CA LEU A 140 7.28 1.36 14.67
C LEU A 140 7.68 0.32 15.74
N PRO A 141 7.24 0.50 16.99
CA PRO A 141 7.37 -0.55 18.00
C PRO A 141 6.63 -1.80 17.54
N LEU A 142 7.14 -2.97 17.92
CA LEU A 142 6.44 -4.21 17.64
C LEU A 142 5.14 -4.31 18.46
N PRO A 143 4.12 -4.98 17.92
CA PRO A 143 2.85 -5.12 18.61
C PRO A 143 2.98 -5.91 19.92
N GLY A 144 2.09 -5.63 20.88
CA GLY A 144 2.20 -6.14 22.24
C GLY A 144 1.65 -7.55 22.43
N ILE A 145 0.86 -8.05 21.48
CA ILE A 145 0.30 -9.41 21.54
C ILE A 145 1.39 -10.43 21.21
N LYS A 146 1.82 -11.19 22.24
CA LYS A 146 2.62 -12.41 22.08
C LYS A 146 1.68 -13.53 21.66
N VAL A 147 1.91 -14.10 20.48
CA VAL A 147 1.01 -15.08 19.88
C VAL A 147 1.51 -16.50 20.19
N GLN A 148 0.57 -17.42 20.41
CA GLN A 148 0.88 -18.85 20.50
C GLN A 148 0.96 -19.44 19.09
N GLU A 149 1.99 -20.24 18.82
CA GLU A 149 2.10 -20.97 17.56
C GLU A 149 1.23 -22.24 17.56
N PRO A 150 0.67 -22.64 16.40
CA PRO A 150 0.72 -21.94 15.10
C PRO A 150 -0.25 -20.75 15.04
N HIS A 151 0.14 -19.66 14.38
CA HIS A 151 -0.75 -18.52 14.15
C HIS A 151 -0.75 -18.00 12.71
N MET A 152 -1.65 -17.04 12.46
CA MET A 152 -1.54 -16.12 11.33
C MET A 152 -1.96 -14.72 11.75
N PHE A 153 -1.57 -13.72 10.96
CA PHE A 153 -2.11 -12.39 11.10
C PHE A 153 -2.26 -11.69 9.76
N VAL A 154 -3.08 -10.64 9.75
CA VAL A 154 -3.13 -9.66 8.67
C VAL A 154 -2.90 -8.26 9.23
N ILE A 155 -2.34 -7.39 8.40
CA ILE A 155 -2.10 -5.98 8.74
C ILE A 155 -2.86 -5.12 7.74
N GLY A 156 -3.53 -4.10 8.26
CA GLY A 156 -4.13 -3.00 7.51
C GLY A 156 -3.39 -1.71 7.81
N PHE A 157 -3.28 -0.85 6.81
CA PHE A 157 -2.66 0.46 6.95
C PHE A 157 -3.57 1.51 6.31
N GLY A 158 -3.82 2.60 7.03
CA GLY A 158 -4.61 3.71 6.54
C GLY A 158 -4.39 4.98 7.35
N ILE A 159 -5.14 6.03 7.01
CA ILE A 159 -5.13 7.32 7.69
C ILE A 159 -6.56 7.66 8.11
N ASN A 160 -6.72 8.32 9.25
CA ASN A 160 -8.02 8.86 9.69
C ASN A 160 -8.19 10.32 9.23
N ASN A 161 -9.35 10.91 9.49
CA ASN A 161 -9.69 12.29 9.15
C ASN A 161 -8.89 13.36 9.93
N ASN A 162 -8.13 12.96 10.95
CA ASN A 162 -7.26 13.84 11.73
C ASN A 162 -5.79 13.77 11.26
N ASP A 163 -5.54 13.26 10.05
CA ASP A 163 -4.21 13.03 9.48
C ASP A 163 -3.32 12.09 10.33
N ASP A 164 -3.93 11.23 11.14
CA ASP A 164 -3.24 10.23 11.97
C ASP A 164 -3.20 8.90 11.24
N TYR A 165 -1.99 8.47 10.88
CA TYR A 165 -1.75 7.15 10.32
C TYR A 165 -1.97 6.07 11.38
N LYS A 166 -2.73 5.05 11.00
CA LYS A 166 -3.01 3.90 11.85
C LYS A 166 -2.70 2.60 11.16
N LEU A 167 -2.30 1.62 11.98
CA LEU A 167 -2.18 0.24 11.57
C LEU A 167 -3.14 -0.58 12.40
N VAL A 168 -3.80 -1.55 11.78
CA VAL A 168 -4.60 -2.55 12.47
C VAL A 168 -3.97 -3.91 12.21
N ARG A 169 -3.71 -4.67 13.28
CA ARG A 169 -3.24 -6.05 13.21
C ARG A 169 -4.32 -6.95 13.77
N VAL A 170 -4.68 -7.97 12.99
CA VAL A 170 -5.69 -8.97 13.35
C VAL A 170 -5.00 -10.33 13.39
N VAL A 171 -5.01 -10.98 14.55
CA VAL A 171 -4.25 -12.19 14.85
C VAL A 171 -5.19 -13.36 15.11
N TYR A 172 -4.99 -14.46 14.37
CA TYR A 172 -5.73 -15.71 14.54
C TYR A 172 -4.78 -16.80 15.04
N VAL A 173 -5.10 -17.38 16.19
CA VAL A 173 -4.46 -18.62 16.65
C VAL A 173 -5.06 -19.77 15.84
N LYS A 174 -4.23 -20.68 15.32
CA LYS A 174 -4.69 -21.85 14.56
C LYS A 174 -4.85 -23.05 15.51
N ASN A 175 -5.90 -23.84 15.31
CA ASN A 175 -6.09 -25.11 16.00
C ASN A 175 -5.23 -26.22 15.35
N GLU A 176 -5.30 -27.45 15.89
CA GLU A 176 -4.54 -28.61 15.39
C GLU A 176 -4.86 -28.97 13.93
N ASP A 177 -6.07 -28.65 13.45
CA ASP A 177 -6.50 -28.84 12.06
C ASP A 177 -6.02 -27.71 11.13
N GLY A 178 -5.28 -26.72 11.65
CA GLY A 178 -4.82 -25.54 10.91
C GLY A 178 -5.89 -24.46 10.70
N MET A 179 -7.06 -24.61 11.33
CA MET A 179 -8.18 -23.68 11.24
C MET A 179 -8.03 -22.51 12.21
N CYS A 180 -8.42 -21.31 11.78
CA CYS A 180 -8.33 -20.11 12.62
C CYS A 180 -9.41 -20.11 13.71
N ASN A 181 -8.99 -19.88 14.96
CA ASN A 181 -9.89 -19.65 16.08
C ASN A 181 -10.54 -18.26 15.96
N LEU A 182 -11.83 -18.21 16.28
CA LEU A 182 -12.63 -17.00 16.28
C LEU A 182 -13.19 -16.71 17.68
N PRO A 183 -13.31 -15.44 18.09
CA PRO A 183 -12.84 -14.25 17.37
C PRO A 183 -11.30 -14.10 17.43
N PRO A 184 -10.68 -13.41 16.47
CA PRO A 184 -9.26 -13.07 16.53
C PRO A 184 -8.97 -12.01 17.61
N GLU A 185 -7.70 -11.91 18.00
CA GLU A 185 -7.23 -10.74 18.74
C GLU A 185 -6.95 -9.59 17.78
N VAL A 186 -7.33 -8.37 18.17
CA VAL A 186 -7.15 -7.16 17.36
C VAL A 186 -6.39 -6.11 18.16
N GLU A 187 -5.39 -5.51 17.53
CA GLU A 187 -4.67 -4.36 18.05
C GLU A 187 -4.51 -3.26 17.00
N VAL A 188 -4.58 -2.01 17.44
CA VAL A 188 -4.47 -0.82 16.60
C VAL A 188 -3.31 0.02 17.11
N TYR A 189 -2.45 0.41 16.19
CA TYR A 189 -1.40 1.41 16.37
C TYR A 189 -1.86 2.75 15.82
N SER A 190 -1.51 3.83 16.50
CA SER A 190 -1.70 5.19 16.01
C SER A 190 -0.38 5.93 16.10
N ILE A 191 0.03 6.60 15.01
CA ILE A 191 1.31 7.30 14.95
C ILE A 191 1.37 8.47 15.94
N SER A 192 0.26 9.18 16.13
CA SER A 192 0.16 10.33 17.05
C SER A 192 0.33 9.92 18.52
N THR A 193 -0.15 8.73 18.89
CA THR A 193 0.01 8.20 20.25
C THR A 193 1.29 7.39 20.44
N GLY A 194 1.86 6.87 19.35
CA GLY A 194 3.08 6.08 19.37
C GLY A 194 2.93 4.70 20.00
N VAL A 195 1.71 4.23 20.27
CA VAL A 195 1.44 2.98 21.01
C VAL A 195 0.46 2.06 20.31
N TRP A 196 0.65 0.75 20.53
CA TRP A 196 -0.34 -0.28 20.21
C TRP A 196 -1.34 -0.39 21.35
N ARG A 197 -2.64 -0.52 21.02
CA ARG A 197 -3.66 -0.93 21.98
C ARG A 197 -4.49 -2.07 21.46
N ARG A 198 -4.93 -2.92 22.37
CA ARG A 198 -5.91 -3.97 22.07
C ARG A 198 -7.32 -3.37 21.94
N VAL A 199 -8.09 -3.87 21.00
CA VAL A 199 -9.51 -3.53 20.83
C VAL A 199 -10.34 -4.54 21.63
N MET A 200 -10.72 -4.17 22.87
CA MET A 200 -11.37 -5.10 23.81
C MET A 200 -12.91 -5.15 23.74
N ARG A 201 -13.57 -4.25 23.00
CA ARG A 201 -15.05 -4.12 23.00
C ARG A 201 -15.62 -4.14 21.58
N GLY A 202 -16.74 -4.86 21.41
CA GLY A 202 -17.72 -4.63 20.34
C GLY A 202 -17.40 -5.17 18.95
N VAL A 203 -16.20 -5.71 18.73
CA VAL A 203 -15.81 -6.26 17.44
C VAL A 203 -16.02 -7.77 17.43
N ALA A 204 -17.10 -8.22 16.80
CA ALA A 204 -17.23 -9.62 16.41
C ALA A 204 -16.65 -9.78 15.00
N VAL A 205 -15.32 -9.84 14.87
CA VAL A 205 -14.74 -10.39 13.62
C VAL A 205 -15.08 -11.88 13.61
N LYS A 206 -16.02 -12.25 12.74
CA LYS A 206 -16.56 -13.62 12.64
C LYS A 206 -15.94 -14.44 11.53
N HIS A 207 -15.05 -13.83 10.75
CA HIS A 207 -14.54 -14.40 9.51
C HIS A 207 -13.02 -14.50 9.57
N CYS A 208 -12.48 -15.50 8.88
CA CYS A 208 -11.04 -15.61 8.69
C CYS A 208 -10.63 -14.70 7.53
N MET A 209 -9.54 -13.97 7.67
CA MET A 209 -8.99 -13.19 6.54
C MET A 209 -7.97 -13.99 5.76
N VAL A 210 -7.86 -13.71 4.46
CA VAL A 210 -6.94 -14.44 3.59
C VAL A 210 -5.49 -14.04 3.89
N GLU A 211 -4.70 -15.03 4.29
CA GLU A 211 -3.26 -14.89 4.53
C GLU A 211 -2.45 -14.78 3.21
N PHE A 212 -2.98 -15.34 2.12
CA PHE A 212 -2.23 -15.45 0.85
C PHE A 212 -1.81 -14.08 0.31
N MET A 213 -0.48 -13.88 0.23
CA MET A 213 0.17 -12.62 -0.17
C MET A 213 -0.19 -11.41 0.71
N TRP A 214 -0.91 -11.62 1.83
CA TRP A 214 -1.34 -10.60 2.78
C TRP A 214 -1.92 -9.34 2.11
N SER A 215 -2.80 -9.53 1.11
CA SER A 215 -3.38 -8.44 0.34
C SER A 215 -4.42 -7.67 1.15
N GLN A 216 -4.22 -6.36 1.29
CA GLN A 216 -5.16 -5.39 1.82
C GLN A 216 -5.26 -4.21 0.86
N VAL A 217 -6.33 -3.43 0.92
CA VAL A 217 -6.36 -2.12 0.28
C VAL A 217 -7.05 -1.08 1.15
N PHE A 218 -6.45 0.11 1.21
CA PHE A 218 -7.04 1.29 1.83
C PHE A 218 -7.75 2.12 0.76
N PHE A 219 -9.04 2.36 0.97
CA PHE A 219 -9.89 3.11 0.06
C PHE A 219 -10.91 3.89 0.89
N GLU A 220 -11.00 5.21 0.67
CA GLU A 220 -11.96 6.12 1.32
C GLU A 220 -12.07 5.96 2.85
N GLY A 221 -10.94 5.93 3.57
CA GLY A 221 -10.95 5.84 5.04
C GLY A 221 -11.16 4.43 5.59
N VAL A 222 -11.30 3.43 4.71
CA VAL A 222 -11.60 2.05 5.07
C VAL A 222 -10.53 1.11 4.54
N VAL A 223 -10.08 0.19 5.39
CA VAL A 223 -9.20 -0.92 4.98
C VAL A 223 -10.04 -2.13 4.60
N HIS A 224 -9.68 -2.81 3.53
CA HIS A 224 -10.41 -3.95 2.98
C HIS A 224 -9.52 -5.19 2.82
N TRP A 225 -10.06 -6.36 3.14
CA TRP A 225 -9.44 -7.66 2.90
C TRP A 225 -10.45 -8.63 2.31
N ILE A 226 -9.96 -9.64 1.59
CA ILE A 226 -10.76 -10.84 1.33
C ILE A 226 -10.86 -11.63 2.63
N ALA A 227 -12.07 -12.00 3.00
CA ALA A 227 -12.36 -12.87 4.14
C ALA A 227 -13.27 -14.02 3.74
N TYR A 228 -13.34 -15.03 4.59
CA TYR A 228 -14.13 -16.22 4.33
C TYR A 228 -14.60 -16.94 5.60
N ASP A 229 -15.66 -17.73 5.41
CA ASP A 229 -16.11 -18.78 6.33
C ASP A 229 -15.89 -20.16 5.72
N VAL A 230 -15.71 -21.17 6.58
CA VAL A 230 -15.73 -22.58 6.18
C VAL A 230 -17.09 -23.18 6.52
N ILE A 231 -17.77 -23.69 5.50
CA ILE A 231 -19.09 -24.30 5.64
C ILE A 231 -18.92 -25.79 5.99
N ALA A 232 -19.39 -26.17 7.18
CA ALA A 232 -19.16 -27.48 7.81
C ALA A 232 -19.55 -28.70 6.95
N ASN A 233 -20.52 -28.58 6.04
CA ASN A 233 -21.10 -29.72 5.32
C ASN A 233 -20.55 -29.96 3.91
N GLY A 234 -19.34 -29.49 3.58
CA GLY A 234 -18.75 -29.82 2.28
C GLY A 234 -17.41 -29.18 1.92
N GLY A 235 -16.68 -28.62 2.89
CA GLY A 235 -15.41 -27.93 2.64
C GLY A 235 -15.54 -26.73 1.70
N ARG A 236 -16.76 -26.20 1.56
CA ARG A 236 -17.05 -25.01 0.74
C ARG A 236 -16.72 -23.76 1.53
N PHE A 237 -16.32 -22.72 0.80
CA PHE A 237 -16.06 -21.41 1.37
C PHE A 237 -17.22 -20.47 1.07
N ARG A 238 -17.46 -19.53 1.97
CA ARG A 238 -18.25 -18.33 1.71
C ARG A 238 -17.32 -17.13 1.80
N CYS A 239 -16.95 -16.55 0.68
CA CYS A 239 -16.09 -15.38 0.60
C CYS A 239 -16.90 -14.08 0.70
N LEU A 240 -16.30 -13.07 1.32
CA LEU A 240 -16.79 -11.70 1.40
C LEU A 240 -15.61 -10.72 1.48
N VAL A 241 -15.89 -9.42 1.41
CA VAL A 241 -14.90 -8.38 1.71
C VAL A 241 -15.12 -7.89 3.13
N MET A 242 -14.12 -8.06 3.98
CA MET A 242 -14.15 -7.58 5.35
C MET A 242 -13.50 -6.19 5.39
N THR A 243 -14.08 -5.29 6.17
CA THR A 243 -13.74 -3.87 6.18
C THR A 243 -13.38 -3.39 7.58
N PHE A 244 -12.52 -2.39 7.68
CA PHE A 244 -12.19 -1.70 8.92
C PHE A 244 -12.16 -0.20 8.70
N SER A 245 -13.10 0.52 9.32
CA SER A 245 -13.11 1.99 9.32
C SER A 245 -11.99 2.52 10.20
N VAL A 246 -11.05 3.30 9.65
CA VAL A 246 -9.88 3.79 10.40
C VAL A 246 -10.26 4.90 11.41
N ASP A 247 -11.29 5.68 11.08
CA ASP A 247 -11.83 6.73 11.95
C ASP A 247 -12.55 6.14 13.17
N ASN A 248 -13.52 5.27 12.92
CA ASN A 248 -14.40 4.74 13.96
C ASN A 248 -13.85 3.47 14.60
N GLU A 249 -12.87 2.83 13.96
CA GLU A 249 -12.26 1.56 14.37
C GLU A 249 -13.27 0.43 14.51
N VAL A 250 -14.23 0.43 13.60
CA VAL A 250 -15.31 -0.56 13.52
C VAL A 250 -15.09 -1.44 12.30
N PHE A 251 -15.28 -2.74 12.49
CA PHE A 251 -15.29 -3.70 11.41
C PHE A 251 -16.67 -3.80 10.77
N GLY A 252 -16.70 -4.01 9.46
CA GLY A 252 -17.92 -4.23 8.69
C GLY A 252 -17.69 -5.25 7.59
N GLU A 253 -18.74 -5.54 6.84
CA GLU A 253 -18.75 -6.59 5.82
C GLU A 253 -19.38 -6.05 4.55
N ILE A 254 -18.83 -6.45 3.41
CA ILE A 254 -19.38 -6.19 2.08
C ILE A 254 -19.53 -7.54 1.39
N GLU A 255 -20.75 -7.86 0.97
CA GLU A 255 -20.99 -9.11 0.26
C GLU A 255 -20.42 -9.07 -1.16
N LEU A 256 -19.96 -10.23 -1.61
CA LEU A 256 -19.52 -10.47 -2.97
C LEU A 256 -20.70 -10.98 -3.82
N PRO A 257 -20.67 -10.79 -5.15
CA PRO A 257 -21.65 -11.39 -6.05
C PRO A 257 -21.50 -12.92 -6.08
N ASP A 258 -22.57 -13.62 -6.45
CA ASP A 258 -22.68 -15.09 -6.39
C ASP A 258 -21.52 -15.81 -7.11
N GLU A 259 -21.00 -15.23 -8.20
CA GLU A 259 -19.89 -15.78 -8.97
C GLU A 259 -18.55 -15.81 -8.20
N LEU A 260 -18.44 -15.03 -7.13
CA LEU A 260 -17.24 -14.86 -6.31
C LEU A 260 -17.38 -15.48 -4.92
N VAL A 261 -18.59 -15.55 -4.35
CA VAL A 261 -18.82 -16.02 -2.98
C VAL A 261 -18.31 -17.44 -2.75
N GLY A 262 -18.52 -18.36 -3.70
CA GLY A 262 -18.11 -19.77 -3.57
C GLY A 262 -16.66 -20.06 -3.97
N VAL A 263 -15.88 -19.05 -4.35
CA VAL A 263 -14.50 -19.24 -4.84
C VAL A 263 -13.57 -19.60 -3.68
N ILE A 264 -12.53 -20.40 -3.96
CA ILE A 264 -11.47 -20.67 -2.98
C ILE A 264 -10.83 -19.33 -2.58
N PRO A 265 -10.75 -18.98 -1.28
CA PRO A 265 -10.33 -17.64 -0.84
C PRO A 265 -8.96 -17.21 -1.38
N MET A 266 -8.01 -18.14 -1.51
CA MET A 266 -6.67 -17.88 -2.06
C MET A 266 -6.65 -17.49 -3.54
N TYR A 267 -7.76 -17.66 -4.25
CA TYR A 267 -7.92 -17.28 -5.66
C TYR A 267 -8.61 -15.92 -5.84
N LEU A 268 -8.85 -15.21 -4.74
CA LEU A 268 -9.35 -13.85 -4.76
C LEU A 268 -8.27 -12.88 -4.28
N GLY A 269 -8.25 -11.69 -4.85
CA GLY A 269 -7.44 -10.57 -4.37
C GLY A 269 -8.26 -9.28 -4.43
N VAL A 270 -8.07 -8.39 -3.46
CA VAL A 270 -8.72 -7.07 -3.42
C VAL A 270 -7.73 -5.98 -3.84
N MET A 271 -8.22 -4.98 -4.58
CA MET A 271 -7.42 -3.82 -5.00
C MET A 271 -8.31 -2.61 -5.33
N VAL A 272 -7.68 -1.49 -5.68
CA VAL A 272 -8.37 -0.30 -6.19
C VAL A 272 -8.04 -0.13 -7.67
N LEU A 273 -9.08 0.08 -8.47
CA LEU A 273 -9.00 0.35 -9.90
C LEU A 273 -9.83 1.59 -10.22
N GLU A 274 -9.20 2.61 -10.81
CA GLU A 274 -9.86 3.86 -11.25
C GLU A 274 -10.74 4.50 -10.16
N GLY A 275 -10.30 4.46 -8.90
CA GLY A 275 -11.06 5.02 -7.77
C GLY A 275 -12.27 4.19 -7.36
N SER A 276 -12.33 2.90 -7.74
CA SER A 276 -13.35 1.95 -7.30
C SER A 276 -12.70 0.73 -6.67
N LEU A 277 -13.41 0.09 -5.73
CA LEU A 277 -12.99 -1.19 -5.16
C LEU A 277 -13.14 -2.29 -6.21
N ALA A 278 -12.12 -3.14 -6.33
CA ALA A 278 -12.08 -4.22 -7.30
C ALA A 278 -11.64 -5.54 -6.66
N VAL A 279 -12.15 -6.65 -7.18
CA VAL A 279 -11.76 -8.01 -6.82
C VAL A 279 -11.26 -8.73 -8.07
N VAL A 280 -10.10 -9.36 -7.96
CA VAL A 280 -9.55 -10.21 -9.01
C VAL A 280 -9.77 -11.66 -8.62
N LYS A 281 -10.47 -12.40 -9.47
CA LYS A 281 -10.68 -13.84 -9.37
C LYS A 281 -9.69 -14.55 -10.28
N TYR A 282 -9.02 -15.58 -9.79
CA TYR A 282 -8.12 -16.43 -10.57
C TYR A 282 -8.74 -17.82 -10.77
N GLU A 283 -8.69 -18.29 -12.01
CA GLU A 283 -9.01 -19.67 -12.37
C GLU A 283 -7.72 -20.33 -12.85
N ARG A 284 -7.30 -21.41 -12.16
CA ARG A 284 -6.09 -22.16 -12.50
C ARG A 284 -6.46 -23.55 -12.98
N GLY A 285 -6.18 -23.85 -14.25
CA GLY A 285 -6.33 -25.17 -14.85
C GLY A 285 -5.15 -26.08 -14.52
N LEU A 286 -5.40 -27.39 -14.50
CA LEU A 286 -4.41 -28.43 -14.18
C LEU A 286 -3.24 -28.47 -15.18
N ASN A 287 -3.46 -28.04 -16.42
CA ASN A 287 -2.46 -28.00 -17.49
C ASN A 287 -1.68 -26.68 -17.55
N GLY A 288 -1.77 -25.84 -16.51
CA GLY A 288 -1.11 -24.55 -16.44
C GLY A 288 -1.74 -23.45 -17.28
N SER A 289 -2.85 -23.72 -17.97
CA SER A 289 -3.73 -22.68 -18.49
C SER A 289 -4.51 -22.06 -17.34
N GLY A 290 -4.91 -20.80 -17.49
CA GLY A 290 -5.71 -20.13 -16.47
C GLY A 290 -6.34 -18.88 -17.03
N SER A 291 -7.24 -18.31 -16.25
CA SER A 291 -7.79 -17.00 -16.54
C SER A 291 -7.85 -16.17 -15.26
N CYS A 292 -7.93 -14.85 -15.41
CA CYS A 292 -8.35 -13.99 -14.32
C CYS A 292 -9.52 -13.12 -14.76
N GLU A 293 -10.43 -12.89 -13.83
CA GLU A 293 -11.55 -11.97 -13.99
C GLU A 293 -11.36 -10.79 -13.05
N VAL A 294 -11.55 -9.57 -13.56
CA VAL A 294 -11.50 -8.35 -12.75
C VAL A 294 -12.94 -7.86 -12.58
N TRP A 295 -13.40 -7.81 -11.35
CA TRP A 295 -14.72 -7.34 -10.95
C TRP A 295 -14.60 -6.00 -10.25
N VAL A 296 -15.42 -5.02 -10.62
CA VAL A 296 -15.40 -3.67 -10.06
C VAL A 296 -16.75 -3.36 -9.43
N MET A 297 -16.72 -2.80 -8.22
CA MET A 297 -17.88 -2.29 -7.51
C MET A 297 -18.15 -0.85 -7.96
N LYS A 298 -19.21 -0.65 -8.76
CA LYS A 298 -19.54 0.68 -9.30
C LYS A 298 -20.10 1.64 -8.25
N SER A 299 -20.70 1.12 -7.20
CA SER A 299 -21.26 1.90 -6.10
C SER A 299 -20.83 1.27 -4.79
N TYR A 300 -20.07 2.02 -3.99
CA TYR A 300 -19.45 1.50 -2.78
C TYR A 300 -20.49 0.90 -1.82
N GLY A 301 -20.24 -0.33 -1.36
CA GLY A 301 -21.12 -1.09 -0.46
C GLY A 301 -22.39 -1.68 -1.10
N VAL A 302 -22.64 -1.47 -2.39
CA VAL A 302 -23.84 -1.98 -3.08
C VAL A 302 -23.50 -3.25 -3.86
N VAL A 303 -24.05 -4.40 -3.44
CA VAL A 303 -23.72 -5.72 -4.00
C VAL A 303 -24.12 -5.82 -5.47
N GLU A 304 -25.29 -5.30 -5.83
CA GLU A 304 -25.81 -5.33 -7.20
C GLU A 304 -25.00 -4.45 -8.17
N SER A 305 -24.11 -3.60 -7.64
CA SER A 305 -23.25 -2.73 -8.44
C SER A 305 -21.96 -3.41 -8.91
N TRP A 306 -21.64 -4.61 -8.39
CA TRP A 306 -20.53 -5.41 -8.87
C TRP A 306 -20.73 -5.78 -10.33
N SER A 307 -19.69 -5.57 -11.14
CA SER A 307 -19.71 -5.97 -12.55
C SER A 307 -18.34 -6.44 -13.00
N ARG A 308 -18.31 -7.50 -13.80
CA ARG A 308 -17.07 -8.00 -14.40
C ARG A 308 -16.62 -7.04 -15.50
N LEU A 309 -15.45 -6.44 -15.31
CA LEU A 309 -14.82 -5.52 -16.25
C LEU A 309 -14.02 -6.28 -17.32
N TYR A 310 -13.20 -7.25 -16.89
CA TYR A 310 -12.34 -8.02 -17.79
C TYR A 310 -12.41 -9.51 -17.50
N ARG A 311 -12.22 -10.32 -18.55
CA ARG A 311 -11.82 -11.73 -18.45
C ARG A 311 -10.58 -11.94 -19.31
N ILE A 312 -9.47 -12.26 -18.67
CA ILE A 312 -8.15 -12.32 -19.30
C ILE A 312 -7.63 -13.74 -19.22
N ASN A 313 -7.25 -14.32 -20.35
CA ASN A 313 -6.53 -15.59 -20.37
C ASN A 313 -5.08 -15.36 -19.94
N LEU A 314 -4.62 -16.13 -18.94
CA LEU A 314 -3.25 -16.03 -18.44
C LEU A 314 -2.30 -16.71 -19.43
N VAL A 315 -1.79 -15.93 -20.38
CA VAL A 315 -0.85 -16.37 -21.41
C VAL A 315 0.61 -16.14 -20.98
N ALA A 316 1.55 -16.76 -21.69
CA ALA A 316 3.00 -16.49 -21.54
C ALA A 316 3.56 -16.58 -20.09
N GLY A 317 2.91 -17.37 -19.23
CA GLY A 317 3.31 -17.57 -17.83
C GLY A 317 2.91 -16.42 -16.89
N MET A 318 1.94 -15.58 -17.27
CA MET A 318 1.28 -14.64 -16.35
C MET A 318 0.75 -15.37 -15.11
N GLU A 319 0.93 -14.76 -13.94
CA GLU A 319 0.58 -15.38 -12.66
C GLU A 319 -0.39 -14.52 -11.85
N LYS A 320 -0.07 -13.23 -11.67
CA LYS A 320 -0.81 -12.35 -10.76
C LYS A 320 -0.92 -10.94 -11.36
N VAL A 321 -2.11 -10.34 -11.27
CA VAL A 321 -2.30 -8.91 -11.45
C VAL A 321 -1.60 -8.18 -10.30
N VAL A 322 -0.73 -7.23 -10.63
CA VAL A 322 0.03 -6.44 -9.65
C VAL A 322 -0.33 -4.97 -9.65
N GLY A 323 -1.07 -4.51 -10.66
CA GLY A 323 -1.56 -3.14 -10.79
C GLY A 323 -2.11 -2.87 -12.19
N PHE A 324 -2.46 -1.62 -12.43
CA PHE A 324 -3.00 -1.16 -13.70
C PHE A 324 -2.28 0.11 -14.13
N ARG A 325 -2.19 0.30 -15.44
CA ARG A 325 -1.73 1.55 -16.04
C ARG A 325 -2.93 2.46 -16.31
N ASN A 326 -2.67 3.76 -16.37
CA ASN A 326 -3.68 4.78 -16.66
C ASN A 326 -4.30 4.66 -18.06
N ASN A 327 -3.63 3.93 -18.97
CA ASN A 327 -4.15 3.62 -20.30
C ASN A 327 -5.08 2.39 -20.34
N GLY A 328 -5.34 1.76 -19.19
CA GLY A 328 -6.19 0.57 -19.06
C GLY A 328 -5.46 -0.76 -19.24
N GLU A 329 -4.15 -0.75 -19.51
CA GLU A 329 -3.36 -1.98 -19.52
C GLU A 329 -3.21 -2.57 -18.11
N VAL A 330 -3.23 -3.90 -18.04
CA VAL A 330 -3.10 -4.66 -16.80
C VAL A 330 -1.66 -5.12 -16.63
N LEU A 331 -1.09 -4.88 -15.46
CA LEU A 331 0.28 -5.29 -15.14
C LEU A 331 0.26 -6.66 -14.46
N PHE A 332 1.07 -7.58 -14.98
CA PHE A 332 1.20 -8.93 -14.46
C PHE A 332 2.63 -9.25 -14.02
N SER A 333 2.76 -9.90 -12.87
CA SER A 333 3.94 -10.71 -12.59
C SER A 333 3.84 -12.06 -13.31
N THR A 334 4.99 -12.61 -13.68
CA THR A 334 5.07 -13.88 -14.41
C THR A 334 5.90 -14.91 -13.64
N LYS A 335 5.65 -16.20 -13.92
CA LYS A 335 6.45 -17.33 -13.39
C LYS A 335 7.94 -17.26 -13.75
N ARG A 336 8.30 -16.44 -14.74
CA ARG A 336 9.70 -16.20 -15.17
C ARG A 336 10.32 -14.98 -14.49
N ASN A 337 9.75 -14.49 -13.39
CA ASN A 337 10.26 -13.36 -12.62
C ASN A 337 10.34 -12.05 -13.43
N ARG A 338 9.30 -11.78 -14.23
CA ARG A 338 9.20 -10.59 -15.09
C ARG A 338 7.91 -9.83 -14.82
N LEU A 339 7.96 -8.50 -14.96
CA LEU A 339 6.79 -7.65 -15.07
C LEU A 339 6.41 -7.48 -16.54
N VAL A 340 5.15 -7.74 -16.87
CA VAL A 340 4.62 -7.55 -18.22
C VAL A 340 3.38 -6.68 -18.17
N SER A 341 3.15 -5.92 -19.25
CA SER A 341 1.90 -5.20 -19.47
C SER A 341 1.04 -5.95 -20.47
N PHE A 342 -0.26 -6.01 -20.22
CA PHE A 342 -1.24 -6.68 -21.05
C PHE A 342 -2.34 -5.68 -21.44
N ASP A 343 -2.58 -5.53 -22.74
CA ASP A 343 -3.70 -4.74 -23.25
C ASP A 343 -4.95 -5.63 -23.36
N PRO A 344 -5.99 -5.41 -22.54
CA PRO A 344 -7.21 -6.21 -22.59
C PRO A 344 -8.00 -6.05 -23.90
N ASN A 345 -7.77 -4.99 -24.68
CA ASN A 345 -8.50 -4.75 -25.93
C ASN A 345 -7.85 -5.50 -27.11
N SER A 346 -6.53 -5.43 -27.24
CA SER A 346 -5.81 -6.12 -28.33
C SER A 346 -5.38 -7.55 -28.00
N GLY A 347 -5.33 -7.91 -26.71
CA GLY A 347 -4.75 -9.17 -26.23
C GLY A 347 -3.22 -9.20 -26.31
N GLY A 348 -2.58 -8.07 -26.64
CA GLY A 348 -1.14 -7.94 -26.73
C GLY A 348 -0.46 -7.97 -25.36
N THR A 349 0.70 -8.63 -25.28
CA THR A 349 1.55 -8.64 -24.08
C THR A 349 2.90 -8.01 -24.38
N LYS A 350 3.37 -7.12 -23.51
CA LYS A 350 4.68 -6.45 -23.61
C LYS A 350 5.52 -6.72 -22.37
N ASP A 351 6.75 -7.19 -22.54
CA ASP A 351 7.75 -7.29 -21.46
C ASP A 351 8.27 -5.88 -21.13
N LEU A 352 8.22 -5.49 -19.85
CA LEU A 352 8.63 -4.16 -19.41
C LEU A 352 10.12 -4.08 -19.06
N GLY A 353 10.86 -5.19 -19.19
CA GLY A 353 12.29 -5.26 -18.88
C GLY A 353 12.61 -5.33 -17.38
N ILE A 354 11.60 -5.24 -16.52
CA ILE A 354 11.76 -5.30 -15.06
C ILE A 354 11.77 -6.77 -14.61
N ARG A 355 12.71 -7.10 -13.74
CA ARG A 355 12.94 -8.46 -13.24
C ARG A 355 12.83 -8.48 -11.73
N GLY A 356 12.12 -9.46 -11.19
CA GLY A 356 11.90 -9.57 -9.75
C GLY A 356 11.13 -10.83 -9.40
N SER A 357 11.23 -11.27 -8.15
CA SER A 357 10.52 -12.45 -7.67
C SER A 357 9.01 -12.27 -7.87
N SER A 358 8.29 -13.28 -8.39
CA SER A 358 6.89 -13.10 -8.81
C SER A 358 5.94 -12.59 -7.72
N ARG A 359 6.21 -12.94 -6.45
CA ARG A 359 5.47 -12.51 -5.26
C ARG A 359 5.89 -11.15 -4.70
N SER A 360 7.01 -10.60 -5.18
CA SER A 360 7.56 -9.33 -4.69
C SER A 360 7.02 -8.10 -5.42
N PHE A 361 6.43 -8.28 -6.60
CA PHE A 361 5.94 -7.14 -7.37
C PHE A 361 4.78 -6.45 -6.65
N TYR A 362 4.91 -5.13 -6.52
CA TYR A 362 3.86 -4.23 -6.05
C TYR A 362 3.80 -3.03 -6.99
N VAL A 363 2.61 -2.72 -7.51
CA VAL A 363 2.39 -1.54 -8.34
C VAL A 363 1.16 -0.78 -7.87
N GLN A 364 1.31 0.50 -7.60
CA GLN A 364 0.20 1.38 -7.24
C GLN A 364 0.47 2.80 -7.71
N ASN A 365 -0.61 3.56 -7.97
CA ASN A 365 -0.53 5.00 -8.06
C ASN A 365 0.14 5.58 -6.81
N TYR A 366 1.09 6.47 -7.03
CA TYR A 366 1.88 7.08 -5.97
C TYR A 366 1.88 8.59 -6.13
N VAL A 367 1.63 9.28 -5.02
CA VAL A 367 1.70 10.73 -4.91
C VAL A 367 2.93 11.09 -4.10
N GLU A 368 3.80 11.93 -4.65
CA GLU A 368 4.88 12.53 -3.86
C GLU A 368 4.29 13.51 -2.85
N SER A 369 4.78 13.50 -1.61
CA SER A 369 4.24 14.36 -0.55
C SER A 369 5.31 14.85 0.41
N LEU A 370 4.97 15.94 1.11
CA LEU A 370 5.77 16.51 2.20
C LEU A 370 5.43 15.93 3.57
N VAL A 371 4.65 14.85 3.64
CA VAL A 371 4.19 14.29 4.91
C VAL A 371 5.38 13.94 5.81
N LEU A 372 5.42 14.60 6.96
CA LEU A 372 6.44 14.38 7.98
C LEU A 372 5.99 13.29 8.92
N LEU A 373 6.77 12.22 9.00
CA LEU A 373 6.58 11.17 9.99
C LEU A 373 7.12 11.67 11.33
N ARG A 374 6.22 12.16 12.20
CA ARG A 374 6.54 12.55 13.58
C ARG A 374 6.15 11.41 14.49
N GLY A 375 7.08 10.49 14.75
CA GLY A 375 6.96 9.45 15.77
C GLY A 375 8.19 9.49 16.66
N ASN A 376 8.12 8.85 17.84
CA ASN A 376 9.30 8.57 18.65
C ASN A 376 10.21 7.62 17.84
N SER A 377 11.10 8.20 17.03
CA SER A 377 12.08 7.44 16.26
C SER A 377 12.95 6.67 17.23
N VAL A 378 12.92 5.34 17.16
CA VAL A 378 14.09 4.56 17.55
C VAL A 378 15.12 4.82 16.47
N VAL A 379 15.98 5.82 16.71
CA VAL A 379 17.21 5.98 15.94
C VAL A 379 18.04 4.73 16.25
N MET A 380 18.42 3.96 15.22
CA MET A 380 19.49 2.99 15.40
C MET A 380 20.77 3.80 15.62
N ASP A 381 21.13 3.98 16.89
CA ASP A 381 22.51 4.29 17.28
C ASP A 381 23.33 3.03 16.96
N ASP A 382 23.84 2.94 15.72
CA ASP A 382 25.12 2.32 15.36
C ASP A 382 25.34 2.36 13.84
N VAL A 383 25.56 3.56 13.31
CA VAL A 383 26.63 3.81 12.31
C VAL A 383 27.24 5.17 12.64
N SER A 384 27.87 5.28 13.81
CA SER A 384 28.81 6.38 14.07
C SER A 384 30.12 6.05 13.37
N ASP A 385 30.32 6.61 12.18
CA ASP A 385 31.44 7.52 11.99
C ASP A 385 31.31 8.28 10.68
N GLY A 386 31.15 9.60 10.81
CA GLY A 386 31.53 10.54 9.76
C GLY A 386 30.41 11.24 9.00
N MET A 387 29.45 11.89 9.67
CA MET A 387 28.77 13.10 9.13
C MET A 387 28.22 14.02 10.25
N GLU A 388 28.97 14.22 11.33
CA GLU A 388 28.83 15.46 12.11
C GLU A 388 29.62 16.56 11.41
N ASN A 389 28.95 17.29 10.52
CA ASN A 389 29.18 18.71 10.19
C ASN A 389 28.33 19.06 8.98
N LEU A 390 27.11 19.55 9.21
CA LEU A 390 26.39 20.48 8.32
C LEU A 390 25.08 20.91 9.02
N TRP A 391 25.23 21.75 10.04
CA TRP A 391 24.16 22.61 10.56
C TRP A 391 24.73 23.99 10.89
N ILE A 392 24.57 24.94 9.97
CA ILE A 392 24.35 26.36 10.26
C ILE A 392 23.17 26.81 9.40
#